data_AF-G3ALH6-F1
#
_entry.id   AF-G3ALH6-F1
#
_cell.length_a   1.000
_cell.length_b   1.000
_cell.length_c   1.000
_cell.angle_alpha   90.00
_cell.angle_beta   90.00
_cell.angle_gamma   90.00
#
_symmetry.space_group_name_H-M   'P 1'
#
loop_
_entity.id
_entity.type
_entity.pdbx_description
1 polymer ?
#
loop_
_entity_poly.entity_id
_entity_poly.type
_entity_poly.pdbx_seq_one_letter_code
_entity_poly.pdbx_strand_id
1 'polypeptide(L)'
;MFQTVGHDIIEYYSQCLDVPLYRQAITGNSANQNLEYSPTDNDEIEDLFLLLSNIKQQHPEIEGVSCGAILSHYQRTRVENVCERLGLTSLTYLWQRGQDELMREMCVAQMDARIIKVAAIGL
;
A
#
# COMPACT_ATOMS: atom_id res chain seq x y z
N MET A 1 -5.95 -7.32 2.54
CA MET A 1 -4.60 -6.94 2.06
C MET A 1 -3.93 -5.86 2.92
N PHE A 2 -4.71 -4.92 3.45
CA PHE A 2 -4.24 -3.67 4.04
C PHE A 2 -3.95 -3.77 5.55
N GLN A 3 -3.00 -2.94 6.01
CA GLN A 3 -2.72 -2.76 7.44
C GLN A 3 -3.90 -2.02 8.08
N THR A 4 -4.64 -2.70 8.96
CA THR A 4 -5.74 -2.07 9.73
C THR A 4 -5.27 -1.52 11.08
N VAL A 5 -4.24 -2.13 11.67
CA VAL A 5 -3.75 -1.71 12.99
C VAL A 5 -3.01 -0.39 12.86
N GLY A 6 -3.45 0.61 13.64
CA GLY A 6 -2.89 1.96 13.61
C GLY A 6 -3.44 2.83 12.47
N HIS A 7 -4.51 2.44 11.77
CA HIS A 7 -5.04 3.28 10.68
C HIS A 7 -5.56 4.65 11.17
N ASP A 8 -5.93 4.75 12.46
CA ASP A 8 -6.45 5.99 13.07
C ASP A 8 -5.41 7.11 13.13
N ILE A 9 -4.12 6.76 13.15
CA ILE A 9 -3.05 7.76 13.24
C ILE A 9 -2.61 8.30 11.87
N ILE A 10 -3.12 7.74 10.76
CA ILE A 10 -2.68 8.12 9.41
C ILE A 10 -2.93 9.60 9.12
N GLU A 11 -3.99 10.19 9.70
CA GLU A 11 -4.29 11.62 9.56
C GLU A 11 -3.14 12.52 10.06
N TYR A 12 -2.43 12.09 11.11
CA TYR A 12 -1.29 12.86 11.63
C TYR A 12 -0.10 12.85 10.66
N TYR A 13 0.08 11.82 9.81
CA TYR A 13 1.14 11.85 8.81
C TYR A 13 0.95 12.97 7.79
N SER A 14 -0.29 13.21 7.37
CA SER A 14 -0.62 14.33 6.48
C SER A 14 -0.28 15.67 7.11
N GLN A 15 -0.59 15.85 8.41
CA GLN A 15 -0.25 17.06 9.15
C GLN A 15 1.27 17.24 9.30
N CYS A 16 2.01 16.16 9.55
CA CYS A 16 3.46 16.21 9.73
C CYS A 16 4.23 16.43 8.42
N LEU A 17 3.72 15.90 7.30
CA LEU A 17 4.38 15.94 6.00
C LEU A 17 3.90 17.09 5.11
N ASP A 18 2.82 17.77 5.50
CA ASP A 18 2.14 18.81 4.72
C ASP A 18 1.78 18.32 3.30
N VAL A 19 1.18 17.13 3.24
CA VAL A 19 0.72 16.50 1.99
C VAL A 19 -0.76 16.11 2.09
N PRO A 20 -1.51 16.15 0.97
CA PRO A 20 -2.92 15.78 0.97
C PRO A 20 -3.12 14.31 1.33
N LEU A 21 -4.21 14.02 2.04
CA LEU A 21 -4.61 12.67 2.43
C LEU A 21 -5.94 12.30 1.78
N TYR A 22 -5.93 11.18 1.06
CA TYR A 22 -7.12 10.59 0.48
C TYR A 22 -7.45 9.30 1.20
N ARG A 23 -8.72 9.13 1.59
CA ARG A 23 -9.22 7.94 2.28
C ARG A 23 -10.53 7.52 1.66
N GLN A 24 -10.73 6.22 1.55
CA GLN A 24 -11.99 5.60 1.18
C GLN A 24 -12.20 4.38 2.06
N ALA A 25 -13.44 4.16 2.49
CA ALA A 25 -13.78 2.94 3.19
C ALA A 25 -13.65 1.74 2.25
N ILE A 26 -13.11 0.64 2.76
CA ILE A 26 -13.13 -0.64 2.04
C ILE A 26 -14.50 -1.26 2.27
N THR A 27 -15.19 -1.57 1.19
CA THR A 27 -16.53 -2.18 1.19
C THR A 27 -16.52 -3.60 0.63
N GLY A 28 -15.58 -3.90 -0.26
CA GLY A 28 -15.32 -5.23 -0.78
C GLY A 28 -14.65 -6.14 0.25
N ASN A 29 -14.66 -7.44 -0.04
CA ASN A 29 -13.99 -8.47 0.75
C ASN A 29 -12.65 -8.88 0.10
N SER A 30 -11.84 -9.69 0.76
CA SER A 30 -10.72 -10.39 0.09
C SER A 30 -11.27 -11.56 -0.73
N ALA A 31 -12.03 -11.25 -1.79
CA ALA A 31 -12.75 -12.21 -2.61
C ALA A 31 -11.81 -13.01 -3.52
N ASN A 32 -10.86 -12.34 -4.16
CA ASN A 32 -9.79 -12.97 -4.91
C ASN A 32 -8.54 -13.11 -4.04
N GLN A 33 -8.20 -14.35 -3.71
CA GLN A 33 -7.03 -14.71 -2.89
C GLN A 33 -5.91 -15.37 -3.71
N ASN A 34 -6.02 -15.35 -5.04
CA ASN A 34 -4.96 -15.88 -5.91
C ASN A 34 -3.72 -14.99 -5.86
N LEU A 35 -2.57 -15.58 -6.20
CA LEU A 35 -1.28 -14.87 -6.21
C LEU A 35 -1.25 -13.77 -7.27
N GLU A 36 -1.72 -14.10 -8.47
CA GLU A 36 -2.01 -13.14 -9.54
C GLU A 36 -3.40 -12.58 -9.34
N TYR A 37 -3.53 -11.26 -9.48
CA TYR A 37 -4.81 -10.60 -9.32
C TYR A 37 -5.53 -10.47 -10.66
N SER A 38 -6.83 -10.69 -10.64
CA SER A 38 -7.75 -10.35 -11.71
C SER A 38 -8.93 -9.61 -11.10
N PRO A 39 -9.47 -8.56 -11.75
CA PRO A 39 -10.63 -7.84 -11.25
C PRO A 39 -11.75 -8.79 -10.89
N THR A 40 -12.27 -8.65 -9.68
CA THR A 40 -13.26 -9.58 -9.11
C THR A 40 -14.35 -8.76 -8.43
N ASP A 41 -15.61 -9.14 -8.66
CA ASP A 41 -16.74 -8.42 -8.06
C ASP A 41 -16.68 -8.49 -6.53
N ASN A 42 -17.04 -7.36 -5.89
CA ASN A 42 -17.08 -7.21 -4.44
C ASN A 42 -15.72 -7.47 -3.75
N ASP A 43 -14.62 -7.09 -4.41
CA ASP A 43 -13.25 -7.27 -3.91
C ASP A 43 -12.63 -5.96 -3.41
N GLU A 44 -11.89 -6.02 -2.31
CA GLU A 44 -11.24 -4.85 -1.65
C GLU A 44 -10.26 -4.09 -2.58
N ILE A 45 -9.76 -4.73 -3.64
CA ILE A 45 -8.85 -4.09 -4.59
C ILE A 45 -9.60 -3.19 -5.57
N GLU A 46 -10.88 -3.46 -5.83
CA GLU A 46 -11.70 -2.56 -6.65
C GLU A 46 -12.02 -1.26 -5.87
N ASP A 47 -12.09 -1.29 -4.54
CA ASP A 47 -12.17 -0.06 -3.74
C ASP A 47 -10.90 0.80 -3.91
N LEU A 48 -9.73 0.16 -3.96
CA LEU A 48 -8.45 0.85 -4.24
C LEU A 48 -8.45 1.44 -5.66
N PHE A 49 -8.94 0.69 -6.65
CA PHE A 49 -9.07 1.18 -8.03
C PHE A 49 -9.95 2.43 -8.09
N LEU A 50 -11.11 2.41 -7.43
CA LEU A 50 -12.02 3.55 -7.38
C LEU A 50 -11.36 4.78 -6.74
N LEU A 51 -10.67 4.60 -5.61
CA LEU A 51 -9.95 5.67 -4.94
C LEU A 51 -8.89 6.31 -5.84
N LEU A 52 -8.01 5.49 -6.44
CA LEU A 52 -6.94 5.98 -7.31
C LEU A 52 -7.47 6.59 -8.62
N SER A 53 -8.57 6.06 -9.17
CA SER A 53 -9.25 6.64 -10.32
C SER A 53 -9.74 8.06 -10.02
N ASN A 54 -10.41 8.24 -8.88
CA ASN A 54 -10.89 9.56 -8.45
C ASN A 54 -9.73 10.54 -8.23
N ILE A 55 -8.64 10.10 -7.61
CA ILE A 55 -7.44 10.91 -7.40
C ILE A 55 -6.82 11.32 -8.75
N LYS A 56 -6.67 10.38 -9.69
CA LYS A 56 -6.12 10.67 -11.02
C LYS A 56 -6.99 11.64 -11.83
N GLN A 57 -8.31 11.58 -11.67
CA GLN A 57 -9.22 12.56 -12.28
C GLN A 57 -9.04 13.96 -11.70
N GLN A 58 -8.76 14.07 -10.39
CA GLN A 58 -8.51 15.34 -9.71
C GLN A 58 -7.10 15.89 -9.97
N HIS A 59 -6.12 14.99 -10.18
CA HIS A 59 -4.71 15.28 -10.38
C HIS A 59 -4.18 14.53 -11.61
N PRO A 60 -4.49 15.01 -12.84
CA PRO A 60 -4.12 14.34 -14.08
C PRO A 60 -2.61 14.21 -14.30
N GLU A 61 -1.81 15.00 -13.58
CA GLU A 61 -0.35 15.00 -13.60
C GLU A 61 0.29 13.82 -12.86
N ILE A 62 -0.49 13.02 -12.11
CA ILE A 62 0.04 11.85 -11.42
C ILE A 62 0.36 10.74 -12.42
N GLU A 63 1.62 10.31 -12.43
CA GLU A 63 2.13 9.30 -13.37
C GLU A 63 2.39 7.93 -12.71
N GLY A 64 2.35 7.84 -11.38
CA GLY A 64 2.68 6.61 -10.68
C GLY A 64 2.23 6.52 -9.24
N VAL A 65 2.32 5.31 -8.71
CA VAL A 65 1.95 4.94 -7.34
C VAL A 65 3.11 4.18 -6.74
N SER A 66 3.66 4.68 -5.63
CA SER A 66 4.65 3.93 -4.87
C SER A 66 3.98 3.10 -3.78
N CYS A 67 4.36 1.83 -3.67
CA CYS A 67 3.86 0.95 -2.60
C CYS A 67 4.99 0.29 -1.81
N GLY A 68 4.76 0.10 -0.52
CA GLY A 68 5.73 -0.46 0.42
C GLY A 68 5.77 -1.99 0.46
N ALA A 69 5.44 -2.69 -0.63
CA ALA A 69 5.53 -4.14 -0.67
C ALA A 69 7.01 -4.58 -0.60
N ILE A 70 7.37 -5.37 0.41
CA ILE A 70 8.76 -5.84 0.61
C ILE A 70 8.95 -7.24 0.00
N LEU A 71 8.38 -8.30 0.59
CA LEU A 71 8.55 -9.66 0.07
C LEU A 71 7.28 -10.19 -0.63
N SER A 72 6.13 -9.63 -0.31
CA SER A 72 4.83 -10.18 -0.71
C SER A 72 4.54 -9.95 -2.20
N HIS A 73 4.59 -11.02 -2.98
CA HIS A 73 4.13 -11.02 -4.37
C HIS A 73 2.64 -10.69 -4.46
N TYR A 74 1.84 -11.24 -3.55
CA TYR A 74 0.39 -11.02 -3.46
C TYR A 74 0.01 -9.55 -3.35
N GLN A 75 0.76 -8.77 -2.55
CA GLN A 75 0.51 -7.34 -2.40
C GLN A 75 0.96 -6.55 -3.63
N ARG A 76 2.13 -6.89 -4.19
CA ARG A 76 2.69 -6.23 -5.36
C ARG A 76 1.76 -6.32 -6.57
N THR A 77 1.31 -7.53 -6.93
CA THR A 77 0.51 -7.77 -8.14
C THR A 77 -0.83 -7.04 -8.11
N ARG A 78 -1.44 -6.90 -6.94
CA ARG A 78 -2.70 -6.15 -6.77
C ARG A 78 -2.54 -4.67 -7.06
N VAL A 79 -1.49 -4.05 -6.52
CA VAL A 79 -1.19 -2.64 -6.82
C VAL A 79 -0.83 -2.47 -8.29
N GLU A 80 -0.01 -3.36 -8.84
CA GLU A 80 0.38 -3.35 -10.25
C GLU A 80 -0.84 -3.45 -11.17
N ASN A 81 -1.78 -4.36 -10.91
CA ASN A 81 -2.99 -4.51 -11.71
C ASN A 81 -3.85 -3.23 -11.72
N VAL A 82 -4.03 -2.59 -10.56
CA VAL A 82 -4.77 -1.33 -10.48
C VAL A 82 -4.05 -0.22 -11.25
N CYS A 83 -2.73 -0.12 -11.10
CA CYS A 83 -1.93 0.88 -11.79
C CYS A 83 -1.98 0.69 -13.31
N GLU A 84 -1.82 -0.54 -13.80
CA GLU A 84 -1.89 -0.88 -15.23
C GLU A 84 -3.22 -0.43 -15.85
N ARG A 85 -4.35 -0.75 -15.19
CA ARG A 85 -5.70 -0.36 -15.64
C ARG A 85 -5.91 1.15 -15.67
N LEU A 86 -5.25 1.89 -14.78
CA LEU A 86 -5.32 3.35 -14.72
C LEU A 86 -4.27 4.03 -15.59
N GLY A 87 -3.36 3.30 -16.24
CA GLY A 87 -2.22 3.87 -16.94
C GLY A 87 -1.28 4.64 -16.01
N LEU A 88 -1.01 4.09 -14.84
CA LEU A 88 -0.06 4.58 -13.83
C LEU A 88 1.12 3.61 -13.73
N THR A 89 2.30 4.14 -13.40
CA THR A 89 3.49 3.34 -13.12
C THR A 89 3.47 2.84 -11.67
N SER A 90 3.53 1.52 -11.46
CA SER A 90 3.71 0.97 -10.11
C SER A 90 5.18 1.01 -9.70
N LEU A 91 5.49 1.66 -8.57
CA LEU A 91 6.85 1.85 -8.07
C LEU A 91 7.05 1.04 -6.77
N THR A 92 7.67 -0.13 -6.90
CA THR A 92 7.84 -1.14 -5.84
C THR A 92 9.30 -1.24 -5.37
N TYR A 93 9.92 -0.10 -5.03
CA TYR A 93 11.37 0.00 -4.76
C TYR A 93 11.91 -0.92 -3.64
N LEU A 94 11.06 -1.32 -2.71
CA LEU A 94 11.44 -2.18 -1.59
C LEU A 94 11.28 -3.67 -1.92
N TRP A 95 10.71 -4.01 -3.08
CA TRP A 95 10.35 -5.37 -3.39
C TRP A 95 11.58 -6.25 -3.61
N GLN A 96 11.62 -7.40 -2.94
CA GLN A 96 12.75 -8.35 -2.91
C GLN A 96 14.09 -7.77 -2.45
N ARG A 97 14.11 -6.58 -1.82
CA ARG A 97 15.32 -6.09 -1.16
C ARG A 97 15.67 -6.95 0.06
N GLY A 98 16.95 -7.06 0.38
CA GLY A 98 17.44 -7.81 1.53
C GLY A 98 16.89 -7.24 2.83
N GLN A 99 16.17 -8.06 3.62
CA GLN A 99 15.48 -7.58 4.82
C GLN A 99 16.45 -7.05 5.90
N ASP A 100 17.60 -7.71 6.08
CA ASP A 100 18.65 -7.24 7.00
C ASP A 100 19.24 -5.90 6.59
N GLU A 101 19.39 -5.67 5.28
CA GLU A 101 19.87 -4.41 4.71
C GLU A 101 18.85 -3.30 4.95
N LEU A 102 17.58 -3.53 4.62
CA LEU A 102 16.49 -2.59 4.88
C LEU A 102 16.39 -2.21 6.36
N MET A 103 16.48 -3.20 7.25
CA MET A 103 16.46 -2.94 8.69
C MET A 103 17.65 -2.09 9.15
N ARG A 104 18.85 -2.33 8.61
CA ARG A 104 20.03 -1.51 8.90
C ARG A 104 19.86 -0.09 8.37
N GLU A 105 19.33 0.08 7.16
CA GLU A 105 19.06 1.40 6.57
C GLU A 105 18.08 2.21 7.45
N MET A 106 17.02 1.56 7.93
CA MET A 106 16.08 2.17 8.88
C MET A 106 16.75 2.62 10.17
N CYS A 107 17.68 1.82 10.72
CA CYS A 107 18.48 2.21 11.89
C CYS A 107 19.42 3.38 11.59
N VAL A 108 20.09 3.37 10.43
CA VAL A 108 20.99 4.45 9.99
C VAL A 108 20.23 5.75 9.77
N ALA A 109 19.02 5.67 9.23
CA ALA A 109 18.10 6.79 9.08
C ALA A 109 17.52 7.29 10.42
N GLN A 110 17.88 6.68 11.55
CA GLN A 110 17.39 7.01 12.89
C GLN A 110 15.85 6.99 12.99
N MET A 111 15.22 6.08 12.26
CA MET A 111 13.76 5.97 12.25
C MET A 111 13.24 5.54 13.62
N ASP A 112 12.38 6.36 14.25
CA ASP A 112 11.71 6.02 15.51
C ASP A 112 10.50 5.10 15.25
N ALA A 113 10.78 3.81 15.03
CA ALA A 113 9.75 2.80 14.82
C ALA A 113 9.23 2.20 16.13
N ARG A 114 7.89 2.07 16.24
CA ARG A 114 7.22 1.46 17.39
C ARG A 114 6.44 0.23 16.94
N ILE A 115 6.64 -0.89 17.65
CA ILE A 115 5.88 -2.12 17.43
C ILE A 115 4.50 -1.95 18.07
N ILE A 116 3.44 -2.00 17.26
CA ILE A 116 2.06 -1.80 17.72
C ILE A 116 1.23 -3.10 17.70
N LYS A 117 1.70 -4.15 17.03
CA LYS A 117 1.10 -5.49 17.03
C LYS A 117 2.12 -6.54 16.59
N VAL A 118 2.03 -7.72 17.20
CA VAL A 118 2.77 -8.93 16.80
C VAL A 118 1.78 -10.08 16.56
N ALA A 119 2.15 -10.99 15.66
CA ALA A 119 1.38 -12.20 15.36
C ALA A 119 2.33 -13.30 14.88
N ALA A 120 3.32 -13.62 15.71
CA ALA A 120 4.33 -14.63 15.43
C ALA A 120 4.67 -15.38 16.73
N ILE A 121 4.97 -16.67 16.61
CA ILE A 121 5.42 -17.45 17.77
C ILE A 121 6.82 -16.97 18.16
N GLY A 122 7.01 -16.63 19.44
CA GLY A 122 8.31 -16.20 19.98
C GLY A 122 8.58 -14.71 19.91
N LEU A 123 7.58 -13.90 19.51
CA LEU A 123 7.57 -12.43 19.64
C LEU A 123 6.43 -11.98 20.56
#